data_AF-A0A6L6WWP8-F1
#
_entry.id   AF-A0A6L6WWP8-F1
#
_cell.length_a   1.000
_cell.length_b   1.000
_cell.length_c   1.000
_cell.angle_alpha   90.00
_cell.angle_beta   90.00
_cell.angle_gamma   90.00
#
_symmetry.space_group_name_H-M   'P 1'
#
loop_
_entity.id
_entity.type
_entity.pdbx_description
1 polymer ?
#
loop_
_entity_poly.entity_id
_entity_poly.type
_entity_poly.pdbx_seq_one_letter_code
_entity_poly.pdbx_strand_id
1 'polypeptide(L)'
;MNLETPPTLVHPWIPTYGHALRHTGVHFDAIRVPGTLGDQVAYEILQFTDFRAGPIVREAVGGRNMYFLLRAGTAALHVWRGGARALGRDGRGVAFVGVPALDGNTWPLSWQSRPTGEVPFVEGELLRQVVDRVAG
;
A
#
# COMPACT_ATOMS: atom_id res chain seq x y z
N MET A 1 17.50 14.64 30.47
CA MET A 1 17.18 13.52 29.57
C MET A 1 15.86 13.91 28.91
N ASN A 2 15.93 14.52 27.73
CA ASN A 2 14.74 14.97 27.02
C ASN A 2 14.15 13.74 26.32
N LEU A 3 12.97 13.30 26.77
CA LEU A 3 12.17 12.34 26.01
C LEU A 3 11.56 13.11 24.85
N GLU A 4 12.32 13.26 23.77
CA GLU A 4 11.73 13.58 22.48
C GLU A 4 10.74 12.46 22.18
N THR A 5 9.46 12.75 22.33
CA THR A 5 8.41 11.87 21.82
C THR A 5 8.63 11.83 20.32
N PRO A 6 8.95 10.67 19.71
CA PRO A 6 9.11 10.65 18.27
C PRO A 6 7.78 11.11 17.67
N PRO A 7 7.77 11.95 16.62
CA PRO A 7 6.54 12.30 15.93
C PRO A 7 6.08 11.04 15.19
N THR A 8 5.41 10.13 15.90
CA THR A 8 4.59 9.11 15.26
C THR A 8 3.40 9.85 14.69
N LEU A 9 3.60 10.39 13.49
CA LEU A 9 2.52 10.83 12.63
C LEU A 9 1.79 9.54 12.20
N VAL A 10 1.05 8.94 13.14
CA VAL A 10 0.13 7.86 12.84
C VAL A 10 -0.88 8.51 11.94
N HIS A 11 -0.77 8.25 10.65
CA HIS A 11 -1.65 8.86 9.68
C HIS A 11 -3.10 8.66 10.14
N PRO A 12 -3.96 9.70 10.14
CA PRO A 12 -5.29 9.63 10.75
C PRO A 12 -6.19 8.57 10.11
N TRP A 13 -5.82 8.08 8.92
CA TRP A 13 -6.49 7.01 8.22
C TRP A 13 -6.06 5.60 8.66
N ILE A 14 -5.05 5.45 9.51
CA ILE A 14 -4.69 4.16 10.11
C ILE A 14 -5.54 3.96 11.37
N PRO A 15 -6.29 2.85 11.50
CA PRO A 15 -7.10 2.62 12.69
C PRO A 15 -6.21 2.31 13.91
N THR A 16 -6.68 2.67 15.11
CA THR A 16 -5.96 2.38 16.36
C THR A 16 -5.92 0.89 16.68
N TYR A 17 -6.98 0.14 16.32
CA TYR A 17 -7.10 -1.30 16.58
C TYR A 17 -7.77 -2.02 15.41
N GLY A 18 -7.46 -3.31 15.24
CA GLY A 18 -8.06 -4.16 14.22
C GLY A 18 -7.77 -3.66 12.81
N HIS A 19 -8.78 -3.62 11.95
CA HIS A 19 -8.66 -3.06 10.61
C HIS A 19 -9.90 -2.24 10.25
N ALA A 20 -9.78 -1.32 9.31
CA ALA A 20 -10.90 -0.53 8.84
C ALA A 20 -10.82 -0.24 7.34
N LEU A 21 -11.98 -0.15 6.69
CA LEU A 21 -12.04 0.30 5.30
C LEU A 21 -11.74 1.80 5.20
N ARG A 22 -10.98 2.17 4.17
CA ARG A 22 -10.68 3.54 3.80
C ARG A 22 -10.95 3.76 2.32
N HIS A 23 -11.58 4.88 2.02
CA HIS A 23 -11.89 5.28 0.66
C HIS A 23 -10.61 5.74 -0.06
N THR A 24 -10.36 5.22 -1.26
CA THR A 24 -9.20 5.63 -2.07
C THR A 24 -9.43 7.02 -2.70
N GLY A 25 -8.36 7.74 -3.01
CA GLY A 25 -8.43 9.11 -3.52
C GLY A 25 -8.75 10.18 -2.47
N VAL A 26 -8.89 9.83 -1.18
CA VAL A 26 -9.02 10.79 -0.06
C VAL A 26 -7.68 11.00 0.61
N HIS A 27 -7.16 9.96 1.27
CA HIS A 27 -5.88 10.01 1.95
C HIS A 27 -4.73 9.40 1.15
N PHE A 28 -5.08 8.40 0.32
CA PHE A 28 -4.15 7.65 -0.50
C PHE A 28 -4.90 7.09 -1.72
N ASP A 29 -4.17 6.79 -2.78
CA ASP A 29 -4.60 5.84 -3.78
C ASP A 29 -4.02 4.46 -3.47
N ALA A 30 -4.49 3.42 -4.14
CA ALA A 30 -3.87 2.11 -4.05
C ALA A 30 -3.74 1.44 -5.41
N ILE A 31 -2.68 0.65 -5.57
CA ILE A 31 -2.58 -0.32 -6.66
C ILE A 31 -2.82 -1.71 -6.08
N ARG A 32 -3.84 -2.40 -6.59
CA ARG A 32 -4.13 -3.78 -6.24
C ARG A 32 -3.43 -4.72 -7.21
N VAL A 33 -2.64 -5.66 -6.69
CA VAL A 33 -2.01 -6.73 -7.46
C VAL A 33 -2.38 -8.08 -6.83
N PRO A 34 -3.06 -8.98 -7.57
CA PRO A 34 -3.56 -10.23 -7.00
C PRO A 34 -2.47 -11.32 -6.93
N GLY A 35 -2.64 -12.24 -5.98
CA GLY A 35 -1.93 -13.52 -5.93
C GLY A 35 -0.39 -13.43 -5.91
N THR A 36 0.25 -14.42 -6.54
CA THR A 36 1.71 -14.58 -6.56
C THR A 36 2.44 -13.43 -7.26
N LEU A 37 1.80 -12.79 -8.24
CA LEU A 37 2.34 -11.58 -8.85
C LEU A 37 2.48 -10.46 -7.81
N GLY A 38 1.46 -10.27 -6.97
CA GLY A 38 1.51 -9.29 -5.88
C GLY A 38 2.63 -9.59 -4.89
N ASP A 39 2.78 -10.87 -4.52
CA ASP A 39 3.88 -11.33 -3.65
C ASP A 39 5.26 -10.98 -4.24
N GLN A 40 5.47 -11.25 -5.53
CA GLN A 40 6.75 -10.98 -6.21
C GLN A 40 7.03 -9.47 -6.35
N VAL A 41 6.03 -8.67 -6.75
CA VAL A 41 6.17 -7.20 -6.83
C VAL A 41 6.53 -6.61 -5.46
N ALA A 42 5.87 -7.09 -4.39
CA ALA A 42 6.16 -6.64 -3.03
C ALA A 42 7.57 -7.03 -2.57
N TYR A 43 8.03 -8.23 -2.93
CA TYR A 43 9.40 -8.65 -2.65
C TYR A 43 10.42 -7.76 -3.37
N GLU A 44 10.26 -7.53 -4.66
CA GLU A 44 11.22 -6.76 -5.46
C GLU A 44 11.29 -5.29 -5.06
N ILE A 45 10.14 -4.64 -4.81
CA ILE A 45 10.15 -3.24 -4.37
C ILE A 45 10.81 -3.08 -3.01
N LEU A 46 10.64 -4.04 -2.10
CA LEU A 46 11.32 -4.05 -0.81
C LEU A 46 12.84 -4.19 -0.98
N GLN A 47 13.30 -5.06 -1.89
CA GLN A 47 14.73 -5.18 -2.19
C GLN A 47 15.31 -3.89 -2.78
N PHE A 48 14.61 -3.24 -3.72
CA PHE A 48 15.09 -2.00 -4.34
C PHE A 48 15.12 -0.78 -3.43
N THR A 49 14.36 -0.82 -2.34
CA THR A 49 14.20 0.32 -1.43
C THR A 49 14.88 0.09 -0.08
N ASP A 50 15.75 -0.92 0.03
CA ASP A 50 16.36 -1.31 1.31
C ASP A 50 15.32 -1.49 2.42
N PHE A 51 14.20 -2.13 2.07
CA PHE A 51 13.01 -2.35 2.90
C PHE A 51 12.28 -1.08 3.36
N ARG A 52 12.52 0.06 2.68
CA ARG A 52 11.84 1.34 2.90
C ARG A 52 10.88 1.65 1.75
N ALA A 53 10.00 0.71 1.41
CA ALA A 53 9.08 0.85 0.29
C ALA A 53 7.84 1.72 0.60
N GLY A 54 7.62 2.09 1.86
CA GLY A 54 6.36 2.69 2.31
C GLY A 54 5.26 1.65 2.55
N PRO A 55 3.99 2.08 2.72
CA PRO A 55 2.88 1.22 3.10
C PRO A 55 2.46 0.20 2.02
N ILE A 56 2.57 -1.08 2.35
CA ILE A 56 2.06 -2.21 1.54
C ILE A 56 1.18 -3.07 2.44
N VAL A 57 -0.10 -3.19 2.11
CA VAL A 57 -1.05 -4.06 2.81
C VAL A 57 -1.15 -5.40 2.10
N ARG A 58 -1.03 -6.47 2.87
CA ARG A 58 -1.30 -7.84 2.45
C ARG A 58 -2.68 -8.26 2.94
N GLU A 59 -3.48 -8.84 2.05
CA GLU A 59 -4.69 -9.57 2.37
C GLU A 59 -4.39 -11.08 2.33
N ALA A 60 -4.57 -11.78 3.44
CA ALA A 60 -4.19 -13.20 3.55
C ALA A 60 -5.23 -14.16 2.95
N VAL A 61 -6.50 -13.74 2.86
CA VAL A 61 -7.62 -14.55 2.39
C VAL A 61 -8.18 -14.01 1.06
N GLY A 62 -9.12 -14.74 0.45
CA GLY A 62 -9.71 -14.34 -0.82
C GLY A 62 -8.69 -14.31 -1.96
N GLY A 63 -8.56 -13.18 -2.64
CA GLY A 63 -7.67 -13.02 -3.80
C GLY A 63 -6.17 -12.93 -3.47
N ARG A 64 -5.81 -13.02 -2.18
CA ARG A 64 -4.43 -12.83 -1.68
C ARG A 64 -3.80 -11.56 -2.24
N ASN A 65 -4.54 -10.46 -2.18
CA ASN A 65 -4.14 -9.21 -2.82
C ASN A 65 -3.03 -8.50 -2.04
N MET A 66 -2.14 -7.86 -2.80
CA MET A 66 -1.29 -6.79 -2.30
C MET A 66 -1.88 -5.44 -2.69
N TYR A 67 -1.90 -4.52 -1.73
CA TYR A 67 -2.28 -3.13 -1.94
C TYR A 67 -1.10 -2.23 -1.62
N PHE A 68 -0.53 -1.63 -2.66
CA PHE A 68 0.52 -0.63 -2.54
C PHE A 68 -0.16 0.72 -2.36
N LEU A 69 0.05 1.41 -1.23
CA LEU A 69 -0.62 2.68 -0.97
C LEU A 69 0.24 3.84 -1.47
N LEU A 70 -0.30 4.62 -2.40
CA LEU A 70 0.36 5.73 -3.06
C LEU A 70 -0.24 7.04 -2.54
N ARG A 71 0.51 8.13 -2.73
CA ARG A 71 -0.03 9.48 -2.55
C ARG A 71 -1.28 9.65 -3.42
N ALA A 72 -2.35 10.22 -2.87
CA ALA A 72 -3.60 10.42 -3.59
C ALA A 72 -3.38 11.17 -4.93
N GLY A 73 -4.07 10.72 -5.98
CA GLY A 73 -3.91 11.20 -7.37
C GLY A 73 -2.80 10.50 -8.16
N THR A 74 -1.89 9.78 -7.53
CA THR A 74 -0.73 9.18 -8.22
C THR A 74 -1.11 7.95 -9.04
N ALA A 75 -2.13 7.19 -8.62
CA ALA A 75 -2.49 5.96 -9.33
C ALA A 75 -3.00 6.22 -10.76
N ALA A 76 -3.57 7.40 -11.01
CA ALA A 76 -4.08 7.79 -12.33
C ALA A 76 -2.97 8.26 -13.30
N LEU A 77 -1.76 8.54 -12.80
CA LEU A 77 -0.63 9.04 -13.62
C LEU A 77 0.03 7.95 -14.47
N HIS A 78 -0.33 6.68 -14.25
CA HIS A 78 0.33 5.54 -14.89
C HIS A 78 -0.70 4.56 -15.46
N VAL A 79 -0.28 3.86 -16.53
CA VAL A 79 -1.01 2.70 -17.05
C VAL A 79 -0.50 1.45 -16.33
N TRP A 80 -1.40 0.75 -15.65
CA TRP A 80 -1.07 -0.46 -14.90
C TRP A 80 -1.34 -1.70 -15.72
N ARG A 81 -0.34 -2.58 -15.83
CA ARG A 81 -0.36 -3.81 -16.64
C ARG A 81 -0.24 -5.05 -15.75
N GLY A 82 -0.25 -6.23 -16.37
CA GLY A 82 -0.04 -7.49 -15.65
C GLY A 82 -1.16 -7.88 -14.68
N GLY A 83 -2.35 -7.29 -14.79
CA GLY A 83 -3.43 -7.50 -13.82
C GLY A 83 -3.34 -6.61 -12.57
N ALA A 84 -2.33 -5.73 -12.47
CA ALA A 84 -2.33 -4.63 -11.52
C ALA A 84 -3.47 -3.65 -11.85
N ARG A 85 -4.18 -3.18 -10.83
CA ARG A 85 -5.33 -2.29 -10.99
C ARG A 85 -5.23 -1.08 -10.08
N ALA A 86 -5.34 0.10 -10.67
CA ALA A 86 -5.50 1.35 -9.94
C ALA A 86 -6.86 1.40 -9.21
N LEU A 87 -6.81 1.75 -7.93
CA LEU A 87 -7.90 2.08 -7.05
C LEU A 87 -7.68 3.52 -6.56
N GLY A 88 -8.37 4.47 -7.17
CA GLY A 88 -8.21 5.90 -6.92
C GLY A 88 -9.42 6.67 -7.43
N ARG A 89 -9.44 7.98 -7.26
CA ARG A 89 -10.60 8.83 -7.58
C ARG A 89 -11.10 8.68 -9.03
N ASP A 90 -10.18 8.52 -9.97
CA ASP A 90 -10.47 8.42 -11.42
C ASP A 90 -10.52 6.97 -11.93
N GLY A 91 -10.30 5.99 -11.05
CA GLY A 91 -10.58 4.59 -11.35
C GLY A 91 -12.08 4.41 -11.56
N ARG A 92 -12.50 3.55 -12.51
CA ARG A 92 -13.91 3.31 -12.86
C ARG A 92 -14.76 2.73 -11.71
N GLY A 93 -15.00 3.51 -10.65
CA GLY A 93 -15.76 3.17 -9.45
C GLY A 93 -15.09 3.61 -8.15
N VAL A 94 -15.92 3.96 -7.15
CA VAL A 94 -15.52 4.13 -5.75
C VAL A 94 -14.83 2.85 -5.27
N ALA A 95 -13.61 2.97 -4.75
CA ALA A 95 -12.86 1.84 -4.23
C ALA A 95 -12.48 2.05 -2.75
N PHE A 96 -12.58 0.98 -1.98
CA PHE A 96 -12.16 0.92 -0.59
C PHE A 96 -10.99 -0.05 -0.45
N VAL A 97 -10.06 0.27 0.44
CA VAL A 97 -8.97 -0.62 0.85
C VAL A 97 -9.07 -0.84 2.35
N GLY A 98 -8.92 -2.10 2.77
CA GLY A 98 -8.76 -2.42 4.18
C GLY A 98 -7.38 -1.99 4.67
N VAL A 99 -7.36 -1.21 5.75
CA VAL A 99 -6.12 -0.74 6.39
C VAL A 99 -6.01 -1.40 7.75
N PRO A 100 -4.97 -2.20 8.01
CA PRO A 100 -4.72 -2.76 9.32
C PRO A 100 -4.17 -1.67 10.27
N ALA A 101 -4.49 -1.79 11.55
CA ALA A 101 -3.78 -1.08 12.61
C ALA A 101 -2.28 -1.43 12.57
N LEU A 102 -1.43 -0.56 13.13
CA LEU A 102 0.01 -0.82 13.16
C LEU A 102 0.34 -2.01 14.06
N ASP A 103 -0.43 -2.21 15.13
CA ASP A 103 -0.16 -3.21 16.15
C ASP A 103 -1.44 -4.00 16.51
N GLY A 104 -1.24 -5.12 17.19
CA GLY A 104 -2.31 -6.05 17.55
C GLY A 104 -2.71 -7.00 16.43
N ASN A 105 -3.79 -7.76 16.66
CA ASN A 105 -4.32 -8.69 15.69
C ASN A 105 -5.19 -7.96 14.65
N THR A 106 -4.77 -8.02 13.39
CA THR A 106 -5.42 -7.32 12.27
C THR A 106 -5.87 -8.28 11.17
N TRP A 107 -5.89 -9.59 11.47
CA TRP A 107 -6.36 -10.62 10.55
C TRP A 107 -7.74 -10.25 9.97
N PRO A 108 -7.96 -10.42 8.64
CA PRO A 108 -7.10 -11.11 7.67
C PRO A 108 -6.07 -10.20 6.96
N LEU A 109 -5.85 -8.99 7.46
CA LEU A 109 -4.92 -8.03 6.86
C LEU A 109 -3.62 -7.97 7.65
N SER A 110 -2.53 -7.61 6.98
CA SER A 110 -1.27 -7.29 7.63
C SER A 110 -0.47 -6.28 6.82
N TRP A 111 0.48 -5.61 7.48
CA TRP A 111 1.47 -4.80 6.78
C TRP A 111 2.58 -5.70 6.25
N GLN A 112 2.74 -5.76 4.93
CA GLN A 112 3.95 -6.29 4.30
C GLN A 112 5.10 -5.28 4.41
N SER A 113 4.76 -3.99 4.45
CA SER A 113 5.65 -2.87 4.73
C SER A 113 4.84 -1.75 5.39
N ARG A 114 5.36 -1.12 6.44
CA ARG A 114 4.66 -0.08 7.20
C ARG A 114 4.95 1.32 6.63
N PRO A 115 4.01 2.28 6.74
CA PRO A 115 4.33 3.68 6.49
C PRO A 115 5.27 4.20 7.58
N THR A 116 6.20 5.09 7.19
CA THR A 116 7.06 5.83 8.13
C THR A 116 6.95 7.33 7.83
N GLY A 117 7.45 8.17 8.74
CA GLY A 117 7.49 9.62 8.49
C GLY A 117 8.33 10.00 7.26
N GLU A 118 9.41 9.25 7.00
CA GLU A 118 10.29 9.45 5.84
C GLU A 118 9.69 8.90 4.55
N VAL A 119 8.99 7.77 4.62
CA VAL A 119 8.39 7.08 3.47
C VAL A 119 6.90 6.82 3.74
N PRO A 120 6.06 7.86 3.65
CA PRO A 120 4.63 7.75 3.97
C PRO A 120 3.83 7.01 2.89
N PHE A 121 4.36 6.89 1.67
CA PHE A 121 3.71 6.26 0.52
C PHE A 121 4.71 5.51 -0.35
N VAL A 122 4.22 4.51 -1.08
CA VAL A 122 4.97 3.83 -2.13
C VAL A 122 5.19 4.78 -3.30
N GLU A 123 6.41 4.79 -3.85
CA GLU A 123 6.73 5.59 -5.04
C GLU A 123 6.11 4.98 -6.31
N GLY A 124 5.20 5.72 -6.94
CA GLY A 124 4.34 5.21 -8.01
C GLY A 124 5.08 4.81 -9.28
N GLU A 125 6.07 5.61 -9.69
CA GLU A 125 6.86 5.32 -10.89
C GLU A 125 7.76 4.09 -10.69
N LEU A 126 8.38 3.94 -9.52
CA LEU A 126 9.13 2.74 -9.18
C LEU A 126 8.23 1.50 -9.19
N LEU A 127 7.05 1.60 -8.56
CA LEU A 127 6.09 0.49 -8.55
C LEU A 127 5.66 0.10 -9.96
N ARG A 128 5.38 1.07 -10.84
CA ARG A 128 5.06 0.82 -12.25
C ARG A 128 6.16 0.03 -12.94
N GLN A 129 7.41 0.46 -12.79
CA GLN A 129 8.56 -0.21 -13.41
C GLN A 129 8.72 -1.66 -12.90
N VAL A 130 8.55 -1.89 -11.60
CA VAL A 130 8.59 -3.24 -11.02
C VAL A 130 7.44 -4.09 -11.55
N VAL A 131 6.22 -3.58 -11.59
CA VAL A 131 5.05 -4.30 -12.15
C VAL A 131 5.29 -4.69 -13.61
N ASP A 132 5.77 -3.76 -14.43
CA ASP A 132 6.06 -4.02 -15.85
C ASP A 132 7.16 -5.08 -16.02
N ARG A 133 8.18 -5.07 -15.14
CA ARG A 133 9.26 -6.05 -15.14
C ARG A 133 8.81 -7.46 -14.75
N VAL A 134 7.97 -7.58 -13.72
CA VAL A 134 7.52 -8.90 -13.21
C VAL A 134 6.43 -9.51 -14.09
N ALA A 135 5.63 -8.68 -14.76
CA ALA A 135 4.53 -9.14 -15.61
C ALA A 135 4.93 -9.46 -17.07
N GLY A 136 6.12 -9.05 -17.51
CA GLY A 136 6.68 -9.35 -18.82
C GLY A 136 7.49 -10.63 -18.83
#